data_AF-A0A074XM11-F1
#
_entry.id   AF-A0A074XM11-F1
#
_cell.length_a   1.000
_cell.length_b   1.000
_cell.length_c   1.000
_cell.angle_alpha   90.00
_cell.angle_beta   90.00
_cell.angle_gamma   90.00
#
_symmetry.space_group_name_H-M   'P 1'
#
loop_
_entity.id
_entity.type
_entity.pdbx_description
1 polymer ?
#
loop_
_entity_poly.entity_id
_entity_poly.type
_entity_poly.pdbx_seq_one_letter_code
_entity_poly.pdbx_strand_id
1 'polypeptide(L)' 'MSLWSYYTSLSPKTRLMVGGGIIGYACLGLFLSDTAEEKLGYTPTEQDKKRLREALPRIRVVEE' A
#
# COMPACT_ATOMS: atom_id res chain seq x y z
N MET A 1 -17.66 -10.79 -22.48
CA MET A 1 -16.48 -9.95 -22.75
C MET A 1 -15.68 -9.82 -21.47
N SER A 2 -14.40 -10.17 -21.46
CA SER A 2 -13.57 -9.99 -20.26
C SER A 2 -13.15 -8.52 -20.11
N LEU A 3 -12.94 -8.07 -18.87
CA LEU A 3 -12.43 -6.72 -18.58
C LEU A 3 -11.08 -6.47 -19.26
N TRP A 4 -10.27 -7.52 -19.41
CA TRP A 4 -9.01 -7.47 -20.15
C TRP A 4 -9.21 -7.14 -21.62
N SER A 5 -10.16 -7.81 -22.28
CA SER A 5 -10.50 -7.55 -23.68
C SER A 5 -11.03 -6.13 -23.90
N TYR A 6 -11.76 -5.57 -22.93
CA TYR A 6 -12.23 -4.19 -22.99
C TYR A 6 -11.06 -3.20 -22.87
N TYR A 7 -10.17 -3.41 -21.90
CA TYR A 7 -9.01 -2.55 -21.69
C TYR A 7 -8.03 -2.55 -22.87
N THR A 8 -7.80 -3.71 -23.50
CA THR A 8 -6.93 -3.81 -24.68
C THR A 8 -7.58 -3.28 -25.96
N SER A 9 -8.90 -3.17 -26.00
CA SER A 9 -9.63 -2.58 -27.14
C SER A 9 -9.59 -1.04 -27.17
N LEU A 10 -9.17 -0.40 -26.09
CA LEU A 10 -9.05 1.06 -25.99
C LEU A 10 -7.85 1.59 -26.78
N SER A 11 -7.95 2.85 -27.23
CA SER A 11 -6.83 3.52 -27.89
C SER A 11 -5.61 3.62 -26.94
N PRO A 12 -4.36 3.58 -27.45
CA PRO A 12 -3.16 3.63 -26.62
C PRO A 12 -3.11 4.84 -25.67
N LYS A 13 -3.59 6.01 -26.12
CA LYS A 13 -3.66 7.23 -25.29
C LYS A 13 -4.66 7.09 -24.15
N THR A 14 -5.86 6.57 -24.44
CA THR A 14 -6.89 6.33 -23.43
C THR A 14 -6.41 5.31 -22.39
N ARG A 15 -5.72 4.26 -22.84
CA ARG A 15 -5.15 3.23 -21.97
C ARG A 15 -4.13 3.80 -20.98
N LEU A 16 -3.27 4.70 -21.46
CA LEU A 16 -2.29 5.40 -20.61
C LEU A 16 -2.97 6.36 -19.62
N MET A 17 -4.00 7.09 -20.04
CA MET A 17 -4.76 7.95 -19.11
C MET A 17 -5.47 7.15 -18.02
N VAL A 18 -6.13 6.05 -18.37
CA VAL A 18 -6.81 5.18 -17.40
C VAL A 18 -5.80 4.54 -16.44
N GLY A 19 -4.71 3.98 -16.97
CA GLY A 19 -3.65 3.39 -16.14
C GLY A 19 -2.99 4.43 -15.22
N GLY A 20 -2.66 5.61 -15.76
CA GLY A 20 -2.09 6.72 -15.00
C GLY A 20 -3.05 7.25 -13.93
N GLY A 21 -4.36 7.30 -14.22
CA GLY A 21 -5.37 7.69 -13.25
C GLY A 21 -5.47 6.70 -12.07
N ILE A 22 -5.42 5.40 -12.36
CA ILE A 22 -5.41 4.36 -11.31
C ILE A 22 -4.16 4.48 -10.45
N ILE A 23 -2.98 4.62 -11.07
CA ILE A 23 -1.71 4.77 -10.35
C ILE A 23 -1.73 6.06 -9.51
N GLY A 24 -2.17 7.18 -10.09
CA GLY A 24 -2.26 8.46 -9.39
C GLY A 24 -3.21 8.39 -8.20
N TYR A 25 -4.38 7.77 -8.37
CA TYR A 25 -5.33 7.55 -7.27
C TYR A 25 -4.74 6.66 -6.17
N ALA A 26 -4.07 5.57 -6.53
CA ALA A 26 -3.40 4.69 -5.56
C ALA A 26 -2.30 5.44 -4.78
N CYS A 27 -1.46 6.22 -5.46
CA CYS A 27 -0.42 7.03 -4.82
C CYS A 27 -1.02 8.06 -3.87
N LEU A 28 -2.12 8.73 -4.25
CA LEU A 28 -2.84 9.65 -3.37
C LEU A 28 -3.42 8.92 -2.16
N GLY A 29 -3.98 7.73 -2.36
CA GLY A 29 -4.49 6.89 -1.27
C GLY A 29 -3.40 6.49 -0.28
N LEU A 30 -2.22 6.10 -0.78
CA LEU A 30 -1.06 5.78 0.06
C LEU A 30 -0.55 7.01 0.82
N PHE A 31 -0.46 8.16 0.16
CA PHE A 31 -0.02 9.39 0.80
C PHE A 31 -0.99 9.87 1.90
N LEU A 32 -2.29 9.69 1.67
CA LEU A 32 -3.33 10.03 2.64
C LEU A 32 -3.55 8.93 3.69
N SER A 33 -2.93 7.75 3.54
CA SER A 33 -3.10 6.61 4.45
C SER A 33 -2.65 6.97 5.85
N ASP A 34 -1.50 7.61 6.01
CA ASP A 34 -0.98 8.00 7.33
C ASP A 34 -1.94 8.95 8.07
N THR A 35 -2.52 9.92 7.36
CA THR A 35 -3.52 10.86 7.92
C THR A 35 -4.85 10.17 8.20
N ALA A 36 -5.25 9.21 7.37
CA ALA A 36 -6.45 8.41 7.59
C ALA A 36 -6.27 7.49 8.81
N GLU A 37 -5.12 6.84 8.96
CA GLU A 37 -4.76 5.99 10.09
C GLU A 37 -4.74 6.77 11.40
N GLU A 38 -4.22 7.99 11.40
CA GLU A 38 -4.24 8.89 12.56
C GLU A 38 -5.66 9.27 12.96
N LYS A 39 -6.51 9.65 12.00
CA LYS A 39 -7.91 10.05 12.25
C LYS A 39 -8.83 8.89 12.58
N LEU A 40 -8.57 7.70 12.05
CA LEU A 40 -9.32 6.48 12.33
C LEU A 40 -8.86 5.79 13.63
N GLY A 41 -7.81 6.30 14.29
CA GLY A 41 -7.32 5.77 15.56
C GLY A 41 -6.56 4.45 15.42
N TYR A 42 -6.05 4.15 14.22
CA TYR A 42 -5.17 2.99 13.96
C TYR A 42 -3.70 3.28 14.32
N THR A 43 -3.43 4.40 14.99
CA THR A 43 -2.11 4.71 15.53
C THR A 43 -1.73 3.68 16.60
N PRO A 44 -0.65 2.90 16.42
CA PRO A 44 -0.29 1.82 17.34
C PRO A 44 0.03 2.38 18.72
N THR A 45 -0.67 1.88 19.74
CA THR A 45 -0.48 2.31 21.12
C THR A 45 0.90 1.89 21.64
N GLU A 46 1.38 2.55 22.70
CA GLU A 46 2.66 2.18 23.33
C GLU A 46 2.69 0.72 23.82
N GLN A 47 1.53 0.10 24.08
CA GLN A 47 1.44 -1.31 24.43
C GLN A 47 1.64 -2.23 23.21
N ASP A 48 1.13 -1.85 22.04
CA ASP A 48 1.31 -2.63 20.80
C ASP A 48 2.77 -2.62 20.35
N LYS A 49 3.45 -1.49 20.51
CA LYS A 49 4.90 -1.37 20.25
C LYS A 49 5.73 -2.28 21.17
N LYS A 50 5.32 -2.43 22.43
CA LYS A 50 5.99 -3.33 23.40
C LYS A 50 5.78 -4.81 23.04
N ARG A 51 4.54 -5.21 22.76
CA ARG A 51 4.24 -6.58 22.30
C ARG A 51 4.98 -6.94 21.02
N LEU A 52 5.08 -6.00 20.07
CA LEU A 52 5.83 -6.20 18.84
C LEU A 52 7.32 -6.42 19.13
N ARG A 53 7.93 -5.63 20.02
CA ARG A 53 9.34 -5.81 20.43
C ARG A 53 9.59 -7.14 21.13
N GLU A 54 8.63 -7.62 21.91
CA GLU A 54 8.71 -8.93 22.57
C GLU A 54 8.53 -10.10 21.59
N ALA A 55 7.71 -9.92 20.55
CA ALA A 55 7.48 -10.91 19.51
C ALA A 55 8.56 -10.96 18.43
N LEU A 56 9.40 -9.93 18.30
CA LEU A 56 10.47 -9.89 17.30
C LEU A 56 11.58 -10.91 17.65
N PRO A 57 11.92 -11.83 16.72
CA PRO A 57 13.00 -12.77 16.94
C PRO A 57 14.34 -12.03 17.01
N ARG A 58 15.19 -12.39 17.98
CA ARG A 58 16.55 -11.84 18.05
C ARG A 58 17.42 -12.49 16.99
N ILE A 59 17.76 -11.74 15.95
CA ILE A 59 18.71 -12.15 14.92
C ILE A 59 20.10 -12.16 15.58
N ARG A 60 20.69 -13.35 15.73
CA ARG A 60 22.12 -13.50 16.01
C ARG A 60 22.80 -13.73 14.68
N VAL A 61 23.68 -12.82 14.30
CA VAL A 61 24.58 -13.02 13.17
C VAL A 61 25.62 -14.04 13.63
N VAL A 62 25.68 -15.19 12.96
CA VAL A 62 26.74 -16.19 13.16
C VAL A 62 27.78 -15.86 12.10
N GLU A 63 29.00 -15.51 12.51
CA GLU A 63 30.13 -15.40 11.62
C GLU A 63 30.59 -16.82 11.25
N GLU A 64 30.78 -17.08 9.96
CA GLU A 64 31.21 -18.37 9.39
C GLU A 64 32.64 -18.75 9.81
#